data_AF-A0A2N9LVD8-F1
#
_entry.id   AF-A0A2N9LVD8-F1
#
_cell.length_a   1.000
_cell.length_b   1.000
_cell.length_c   1.000
_cell.angle_alpha   90.00
_cell.angle_beta   90.00
_cell.angle_gamma   90.00
#
_symmetry.space_group_name_H-M   'P 1'
#
loop_
_entity.id
_entity.type
_entity.pdbx_description
1 polymer ?
#
loop_
_entity_poly.entity_id
_entity_poly.type
_entity_poly.pdbx_seq_one_letter_code
_entity_poly.pdbx_strand_id
1 'polypeptide(L)'
;MLIVKHPFSQMGAGWIQENFFEASRGIRRRRELRFQQDIFLGWGFGVGEALLWRRPCQDWLAEEDAVLPPFERHVFVCHNVRPVDAPRPSCTRDGQSELHTRLKQLSREAGLEAKVRINKSGCLDQCEHGPTVVVYPEAVWYGNVKPEDAAEIVKEHLVGGRPVERLRLAEGCINTKACPHKVGNEE
;
A
#
# COMPACT_ATOMS: atom_id res chain seq x y z
N MET A 1 45.76 49.68 -39.69
CA MET A 1 44.36 49.41 -39.31
C MET A 1 44.41 48.56 -38.03
N LEU A 2 44.76 49.18 -36.91
CA LEU A 2 43.83 49.67 -35.88
C LEU A 2 42.98 48.55 -35.24
N ILE A 3 43.45 48.13 -34.05
CA ILE A 3 42.75 47.89 -32.75
C ILE A 3 41.47 47.01 -32.77
N VAL A 4 41.13 46.11 -31.83
CA VAL A 4 41.53 45.83 -30.44
C VAL A 4 41.17 44.36 -30.13
N LYS A 5 41.92 43.76 -29.20
CA LYS A 5 41.46 42.66 -28.35
C LYS A 5 40.20 43.10 -27.57
N HIS A 6 39.27 42.19 -27.28
CA HIS A 6 38.98 41.80 -25.89
C HIS A 6 37.91 40.70 -25.81
N PRO A 7 38.08 39.73 -24.88
CA PRO A 7 37.07 38.79 -24.45
C PRO A 7 36.11 39.48 -23.49
N PHE A 8 34.81 39.20 -23.59
CA PHE A 8 33.83 39.70 -22.64
C PHE A 8 33.88 38.85 -21.37
N SER A 9 34.66 39.32 -20.40
CA SER A 9 34.66 38.84 -19.03
C SER A 9 33.93 39.85 -18.14
N GLN A 10 33.04 39.30 -17.31
CA GLN A 10 32.76 39.69 -15.94
C GLN A 10 31.71 40.77 -15.59
N MET A 11 31.18 40.52 -14.38
CA MET A 11 30.45 41.37 -13.44
C MET A 11 28.95 41.47 -13.72
N GLY A 12 28.03 41.20 -12.78
CA GLY A 12 28.15 40.97 -11.36
C GLY A 12 26.85 41.42 -10.70
N ALA A 13 26.08 40.49 -10.17
CA ALA A 13 25.06 40.67 -9.13
C ALA A 13 24.75 39.24 -8.65
N GLY A 14 25.14 38.77 -7.47
CA GLY A 14 25.16 39.49 -6.21
C GLY A 14 23.80 39.34 -5.54
N TRP A 15 23.67 38.28 -4.74
CA TRP A 15 22.86 38.24 -3.52
C TRP A 15 21.35 38.49 -3.64
N ILE A 16 20.57 37.40 -3.79
CA ILE A 16 19.33 37.20 -3.04
C ILE A 16 19.28 35.73 -2.57
N GLN A 17 19.70 35.55 -1.31
CA GLN A 17 19.12 34.70 -0.24
C GLN A 17 18.85 33.21 -0.59
N GLU A 18 19.62 32.24 -0.08
CA GLU A 18 19.51 31.73 1.31
C GLU A 18 18.09 31.78 1.87
N ASN A 19 17.37 30.66 1.77
CA ASN A 19 16.45 30.10 2.77
C ASN A 19 15.47 29.14 2.09
N PHE A 20 15.94 27.92 1.80
CA PHE A 20 15.08 26.74 1.89
C PHE A 20 15.40 26.02 3.20
N PHE A 21 15.51 26.82 4.25
CA PHE A 21 15.49 26.44 5.65
C PHE A 21 14.11 26.86 6.17
N GLU A 22 13.40 25.90 6.75
CA GLU A 22 12.29 26.12 7.70
C GLU A 22 11.38 27.35 7.48
N ALA A 23 10.33 27.17 6.68
CA ALA A 23 9.08 27.92 6.86
C ALA A 23 7.92 26.99 6.47
N SER A 24 6.94 26.68 7.30
CA SER A 24 6.63 27.20 8.61
C SER A 24 5.45 26.39 9.12
N ARG A 25 5.53 25.98 10.39
CA ARG A 25 4.37 25.67 11.21
C ARG A 25 3.35 26.79 11.02
N GLY A 26 2.11 26.45 10.70
CA GLY A 26 1.16 27.51 10.40
C GLY A 26 -0.17 27.02 9.85
N ILE A 27 -0.84 26.15 10.60
CA ILE A 27 -2.30 26.12 10.65
C ILE A 27 -2.77 27.58 10.75
N ARG A 28 -3.27 28.16 9.64
CA ARG A 28 -3.90 29.47 9.66
C ARG A 28 -5.10 29.54 8.70
N ARG A 29 -6.25 29.38 9.34
CA ARG A 29 -7.47 30.20 9.22
C ARG A 29 -8.26 30.18 7.91
N ARG A 30 -9.29 29.32 7.96
CA ARG A 30 -10.72 29.63 7.77
C ARG A 30 -11.08 31.14 7.72
N ARG A 31 -11.50 31.60 6.54
CA ARG A 31 -12.45 32.71 6.21
C ARG A 31 -12.44 32.78 4.69
N GLU A 32 -13.42 32.19 4.02
CA GLU A 32 -14.54 32.85 3.35
C GLU A 32 -15.07 31.68 2.46
N LEU A 33 -16.30 31.20 2.51
CA LEU A 33 -17.45 31.84 1.93
C LEU A 33 -18.69 31.07 2.39
N ARG A 34 -19.49 31.81 3.14
CA ARG A 34 -20.91 31.59 3.34
C ARG A 34 -21.57 31.95 2.01
N PHE A 35 -21.93 30.98 1.19
CA PHE A 35 -22.76 31.24 0.02
C PHE A 35 -23.62 30.01 -0.30
N GLN A 36 -24.93 30.20 -0.11
CA GLN A 36 -26.04 29.33 -0.51
C GLN A 36 -26.29 28.06 0.31
N GLN A 37 -26.71 28.26 1.56
CA GLN A 37 -27.92 27.57 2.04
C GLN A 37 -29.10 28.39 1.54
N ASP A 38 -29.83 27.89 0.55
CA ASP A 38 -31.27 28.09 0.38
C ASP A 38 -31.75 27.09 -0.67
N ILE A 39 -33.00 26.64 -0.52
CA ILE A 39 -33.70 25.60 -1.30
C ILE A 39 -33.56 24.17 -0.74
N PHE A 40 -34.23 23.90 0.39
CA PHE A 40 -35.19 22.77 0.54
C PHE A 40 -35.87 22.83 1.92
N LEU A 41 -36.66 23.88 2.18
CA LEU A 41 -37.64 23.89 3.26
C LEU A 41 -38.97 23.41 2.68
N GLY A 42 -39.27 22.11 2.83
CA GLY A 42 -40.50 21.59 2.24
C GLY A 42 -40.92 20.17 2.58
N TRP A 43 -40.22 19.42 3.44
CA TRP A 43 -40.72 18.14 3.96
C TRP A 43 -40.22 17.95 5.38
N GLY A 44 -41.15 17.79 6.33
CA GLY A 44 -40.89 17.67 7.76
C GLY A 44 -40.23 16.34 8.14
N PHE A 45 -38.97 16.16 7.75
CA PHE A 45 -38.07 15.18 8.35
C PHE A 45 -37.04 15.92 9.20
N GLY A 46 -36.94 15.57 10.48
CA GLY A 46 -36.04 16.20 11.43
C GLY A 46 -34.60 16.23 10.91
N VAL A 47 -34.02 17.42 10.81
CA VAL A 47 -32.64 17.71 10.41
C VAL A 47 -31.58 17.19 11.39
N GLY A 48 -31.94 16.31 12.34
CA GLY A 48 -31.04 15.77 13.36
C GLY A 48 -30.17 14.60 12.91
N GLU A 49 -30.61 13.78 11.94
CA GLU A 49 -29.89 12.56 11.54
C GLU A 49 -28.96 12.75 10.34
N ALA A 50 -29.24 13.70 9.45
CA ALA A 50 -28.42 13.92 8.24
C ALA A 50 -27.08 14.65 8.52
N LEU A 51 -26.95 15.32 9.68
CA LEU A 51 -25.73 16.00 10.10
C LEU A 51 -24.70 15.08 10.78
N LEU A 52 -25.08 13.84 11.13
CA LEU A 52 -24.17 12.88 11.77
C LEU A 52 -23.21 12.21 10.78
N TRP A 53 -23.61 12.02 9.53
CA TRP A 53 -22.78 11.43 8.47
C TRP A 53 -21.80 12.41 7.80
N ARG A 54 -21.97 13.72 8.04
CA ARG A 54 -21.12 14.79 7.51
C ARG A 54 -20.13 15.35 8.52
N ARG A 55 -19.91 14.69 9.66
CA ARG A 55 -18.77 15.04 10.50
C ARG A 55 -17.51 14.64 9.73
N PRO A 56 -16.63 15.58 9.33
CA PRO A 56 -15.33 15.22 8.83
C PRO A 56 -14.67 14.33 9.89
N CYS A 57 -13.86 13.35 9.47
CA CYS A 57 -13.09 12.50 10.39
C CYS A 57 -12.21 13.30 11.39
N GLN A 58 -12.11 14.63 11.20
CA GLN A 58 -11.31 15.60 11.93
C GLN A 58 -11.84 15.94 13.33
N ASP A 59 -13.14 15.76 13.61
CA ASP A 59 -13.71 16.12 14.92
C ASP A 59 -13.53 15.04 16.00
N TRP A 60 -12.95 13.88 15.64
CA TRP A 60 -12.58 12.80 16.56
C TRP A 60 -11.12 12.92 17.06
N LEU A 61 -10.39 13.94 16.64
CA LEU A 61 -9.00 14.18 17.00
C LEU A 61 -8.92 15.25 18.11
N ALA A 62 -9.41 14.91 19.29
CA ALA A 62 -8.89 15.52 20.51
C ALA A 62 -7.73 14.65 21.00
N GLU A 63 -6.61 15.32 21.26
CA GLU A 63 -5.34 14.84 21.83
C GLU A 63 -4.26 14.39 20.82
N GLU A 64 -3.18 15.15 20.81
CA GLU A 64 -2.05 15.16 19.88
C GLU A 64 -1.10 13.94 20.04
N ASP A 65 -1.54 12.83 20.66
CA ASP A 65 -0.66 11.75 21.17
C ASP A 65 -1.03 10.29 20.77
N ALA A 66 -1.64 10.03 19.60
CA ALA A 66 -1.85 8.64 19.16
C ALA A 66 -1.94 8.40 17.63
N VAL A 67 -1.31 9.23 16.79
CA VAL A 67 -1.28 8.94 15.35
C VAL A 67 -0.15 7.93 15.06
N LEU A 68 -0.50 6.65 14.99
CA LEU A 68 0.42 5.63 14.48
C LEU A 68 0.72 5.90 12.99
N PRO A 69 1.98 5.75 12.55
CA PRO A 69 2.30 5.87 11.14
C PRO A 69 1.56 4.79 10.33
N PRO A 70 1.29 5.03 9.04
CA PRO A 70 0.85 3.98 8.14
C PRO A 70 1.82 2.79 8.14
N PHE A 71 1.31 1.59 7.87
CA PHE A 71 2.18 0.41 7.74
C PHE A 71 3.18 0.61 6.60
N GLU A 72 4.45 0.32 6.88
CA GLU A 72 5.53 0.29 5.90
C GLU A 72 5.26 -0.78 4.83
N ARG A 73 4.67 -1.93 5.21
CA ARG A 73 4.30 -3.01 4.29
C ARG A 73 2.94 -3.63 4.58
N HIS A 74 2.28 -4.02 3.50
CA HIS A 74 1.09 -4.86 3.53
C HIS A 74 1.37 -6.20 2.88
N VAL A 75 1.21 -7.28 3.64
CA VAL A 75 1.35 -8.64 3.14
C VAL A 75 -0.04 -9.23 2.98
N PHE A 76 -0.42 -9.61 1.77
CA PHE A 76 -1.69 -10.27 1.49
C PHE A 76 -1.46 -11.75 1.22
N VAL A 77 -2.11 -12.60 2.00
CA VAL A 77 -2.09 -14.06 1.82
C VAL A 77 -3.43 -14.48 1.23
N CYS A 78 -3.41 -15.17 0.09
CA CYS A 78 -4.63 -15.63 -0.58
C CYS A 78 -5.32 -16.74 0.25
N HIS A 79 -6.59 -16.54 0.60
CA HIS A 79 -7.43 -17.52 1.30
C HIS A 79 -8.60 -18.00 0.43
N ASN A 80 -8.52 -17.80 -0.88
CA ASN A 80 -9.59 -18.19 -1.77
C ASN A 80 -9.80 -19.71 -1.76
N VAL A 81 -11.05 -20.12 -1.59
CA VAL A 81 -11.51 -21.51 -1.67
C VAL A 81 -12.40 -21.64 -2.90
N ARG A 82 -12.30 -22.77 -3.59
CA ARG A 82 -13.23 -23.14 -4.66
C ARG A 82 -13.76 -24.56 -4.44
N PRO A 83 -14.91 -24.92 -5.04
CA PRO A 83 -15.35 -26.30 -5.14
C PRO A 83 -14.27 -27.22 -5.72
N VAL A 84 -14.31 -28.51 -5.37
CA VAL A 84 -13.30 -29.50 -5.78
C VAL A 84 -13.26 -29.69 -7.31
N ASP A 85 -14.38 -29.48 -7.99
CA ASP A 85 -14.58 -29.57 -9.44
C ASP A 85 -14.32 -28.24 -10.18
N ALA A 86 -13.83 -27.21 -9.49
CA ALA A 86 -13.54 -25.94 -10.13
C ALA A 86 -12.42 -26.06 -11.17
N PRO A 87 -12.51 -25.34 -12.31
CA PRO A 87 -11.54 -25.45 -13.40
C PRO A 87 -10.16 -24.90 -13.04
N ARG A 88 -10.06 -24.07 -11.99
CA ARG A 88 -8.79 -23.50 -11.51
C ARG A 88 -8.58 -23.86 -10.04
N PRO A 89 -7.33 -24.15 -9.63
CA PRO A 89 -7.01 -24.51 -8.25
C PRO A 89 -7.30 -23.37 -7.26
N SER A 90 -7.32 -23.68 -5.96
CA SER A 90 -7.50 -22.72 -4.87
C SER A 90 -6.30 -22.73 -3.92
N CYS A 91 -5.99 -21.59 -3.29
CA CYS A 91 -4.83 -21.49 -2.40
C CYS A 91 -5.07 -22.15 -1.04
N THR A 92 -6.33 -22.31 -0.64
CA THR A 92 -6.73 -23.02 0.58
C THR A 92 -7.88 -23.97 0.26
N ARG A 93 -8.04 -25.02 1.07
CA ARG A 93 -9.13 -26.01 0.93
C ARG A 93 -10.34 -25.68 1.79
N ASP A 94 -10.12 -25.07 2.96
CA ASP A 94 -11.11 -24.81 4.00
C ASP A 94 -11.21 -23.31 4.38
N GLY A 95 -10.47 -22.44 3.66
CA GLY A 95 -10.43 -21.01 3.94
C GLY A 95 -9.55 -20.65 5.14
N GLN A 96 -8.91 -21.64 5.76
CA GLN A 96 -7.84 -21.44 6.73
C GLN A 96 -6.50 -21.58 6.02
N SER A 97 -5.51 -20.84 6.52
CA SER A 97 -4.15 -20.86 5.99
C SER A 97 -3.20 -20.91 7.17
N GLU A 98 -2.61 -22.08 7.38
CA GLU A 98 -1.50 -22.25 8.33
C GLU A 98 -0.38 -21.25 8.01
N LEU A 99 -0.10 -21.04 6.72
CA LEU A 99 0.85 -20.05 6.23
C LEU A 99 0.54 -18.64 6.75
N HIS A 100 -0.71 -18.16 6.66
CA HIS A 100 -1.09 -16.85 7.21
C HIS A 100 -0.90 -16.78 8.73
N THR A 101 -1.32 -17.81 9.45
CA THR A 101 -1.15 -17.88 10.91
C THR A 101 0.32 -17.81 11.28
N ARG A 102 1.17 -18.56 10.57
CA ARG A 102 2.61 -18.61 10.80
C ARG A 102 3.29 -17.28 10.47
N LEU A 103 2.97 -16.65 9.34
CA LEU A 103 3.47 -15.32 8.96
C LEU A 103 3.07 -14.26 10.00
N LYS A 104 1.82 -14.29 10.48
CA LYS A 104 1.34 -13.35 11.50
C LYS A 104 2.08 -13.53 12.82
N GLN A 105 2.24 -14.78 13.28
CA GLN A 105 2.97 -15.09 14.50
C GLN A 105 4.43 -14.62 14.42
N LEU A 106 5.14 -15.01 13.37
CA LEU A 106 6.56 -14.69 13.19
C LEU A 106 6.80 -13.18 13.02
N SER A 107 5.89 -12.47 12.32
CA SER A 107 5.98 -11.00 12.21
C SER A 107 5.83 -10.33 13.57
N ARG A 108 4.97 -10.85 14.44
CA ARG A 108 4.83 -10.38 15.82
C ARG A 108 6.07 -10.68 16.66
N GLU A 109 6.61 -11.90 16.57
CA GLU A 109 7.86 -12.29 17.26
C GLU A 109 9.06 -11.43 16.81
N ALA A 110 9.06 -10.98 15.56
CA ALA A 110 10.06 -10.06 15.01
C ALA A 110 9.80 -8.57 15.34
N GLY A 111 8.75 -8.24 16.12
CA GLY A 111 8.43 -6.87 16.52
C GLY A 111 7.88 -5.98 15.40
N LEU A 112 7.31 -6.57 14.34
CA LEU A 112 6.85 -5.84 13.15
C LEU A 112 5.39 -5.36 13.23
N GLU A 113 4.68 -5.56 14.34
CA GLU A 113 3.21 -5.33 14.42
C GLU A 113 2.77 -3.90 14.08
N ALA A 114 3.61 -2.90 14.38
CA ALA A 114 3.34 -1.50 14.06
C ALA A 114 3.73 -1.10 12.62
N LYS A 115 4.49 -1.96 11.91
CA LYS A 115 5.11 -1.65 10.62
C LYS A 115 4.60 -2.51 9.47
N VAL A 116 4.26 -3.76 9.75
CA VAL A 116 3.86 -4.74 8.73
C VAL A 116 2.52 -5.35 9.11
N ARG A 117 1.56 -5.24 8.20
CA ARG A 117 0.24 -5.83 8.38
C ARG A 117 0.07 -7.09 7.52
N ILE A 118 -0.09 -8.24 8.18
CA ILE A 118 -0.41 -9.50 7.52
C ILE A 118 -1.94 -9.65 7.37
N ASN A 119 -2.43 -9.59 6.14
CA ASN A 119 -3.84 -9.60 5.77
C ASN A 119 -4.25 -10.92 5.10
N LYS A 120 -5.48 -11.34 5.36
CA LYS A 120 -6.18 -12.31 4.52
C LYS A 120 -6.71 -11.58 3.27
N SER A 121 -6.66 -12.24 2.13
CA SER A 121 -7.20 -11.72 0.86
C SER A 121 -8.05 -12.78 0.15
N GLY A 122 -8.94 -12.31 -0.73
CA GLY A 122 -9.63 -13.15 -1.71
C GLY A 122 -8.69 -13.64 -2.80
N CYS A 123 -9.24 -14.08 -3.94
CA CYS A 123 -8.45 -14.54 -5.07
C CYS A 123 -7.55 -13.41 -5.61
N LEU A 124 -6.24 -13.69 -5.73
CA LEU A 124 -5.24 -12.78 -6.31
C LEU A 124 -4.94 -13.05 -7.80
N ASP A 125 -5.80 -13.82 -8.47
CA ASP A 125 -5.71 -14.29 -9.86
C ASP A 125 -4.47 -15.14 -10.22
N GLN A 126 -3.60 -15.44 -9.26
CA GLN A 126 -2.42 -16.31 -9.42
C GLN A 126 -2.67 -17.73 -8.89
N CYS A 127 -3.75 -18.36 -9.33
CA CYS A 127 -4.21 -19.63 -8.76
C CYS A 127 -3.25 -20.79 -9.01
N GLU A 128 -2.66 -20.84 -10.20
CA GLU A 128 -1.77 -21.90 -10.68
C GLU A 128 -0.40 -21.87 -9.99
N HIS A 129 -0.13 -20.81 -9.23
CA HIS A 129 1.03 -20.64 -8.39
C HIS A 129 0.68 -20.66 -6.89
N GLY A 130 -0.52 -21.11 -6.54
CA GLY A 130 -1.00 -21.13 -5.15
C GLY A 130 -0.24 -22.13 -4.25
N PRO A 131 -0.11 -21.87 -2.95
CA PRO A 131 -0.57 -20.67 -2.22
C PRO A 131 0.24 -19.43 -2.56
N THR A 132 -0.45 -18.29 -2.72
CA THR A 132 0.17 -17.02 -3.12
C THR A 132 0.17 -15.98 -2.01
N VAL A 133 1.26 -15.22 -1.98
CA VAL A 133 1.49 -14.10 -1.06
C VAL A 133 2.01 -12.92 -1.87
N VAL A 134 1.47 -11.72 -1.65
CA VAL A 134 2.01 -10.49 -2.24
C VAL A 134 2.37 -9.50 -1.15
N VAL A 135 3.52 -8.83 -1.31
CA VAL A 135 4.01 -7.79 -0.40
C VAL A 135 4.01 -6.46 -1.13
N TYR A 136 3.27 -5.49 -0.59
CA TYR A 136 3.27 -4.09 -1.01
C TYR A 136 4.04 -3.24 0.00
N PRO A 137 4.66 -2.11 -0.42
CA PRO A 137 4.54 -1.47 -1.74
C PRO A 137 5.44 -2.05 -2.85
N GLU A 138 6.35 -2.97 -2.54
CA GLU A 138 7.32 -3.51 -3.51
C GLU A 138 6.69 -4.35 -4.64
N ALA A 139 5.42 -4.73 -4.49
CA ALA A 139 4.69 -5.61 -5.40
C ALA A 139 5.44 -6.93 -5.66
N VAL A 140 6.08 -7.49 -4.63
CA VAL A 140 6.77 -8.77 -4.71
C VAL A 140 5.75 -9.89 -4.56
N TRP A 141 5.66 -10.75 -5.57
CA TRP A 141 4.76 -11.90 -5.60
C TRP A 141 5.51 -13.19 -5.30
N TYR A 142 5.02 -13.92 -4.31
CA TYR A 142 5.46 -15.27 -3.98
C TYR A 142 4.39 -16.28 -4.35
N GLY A 143 4.82 -17.42 -4.88
CA GLY A 143 3.95 -18.56 -5.14
C GLY A 143 4.55 -19.87 -4.65
N ASN A 144 3.72 -20.92 -4.64
CA ASN A 144 4.02 -22.23 -4.07
C ASN A 144 4.54 -22.14 -2.62
N VAL A 145 4.10 -21.12 -1.88
CA VAL A 145 4.61 -20.83 -0.53
C VAL A 145 4.04 -21.84 0.45
N LYS A 146 4.93 -22.47 1.21
CA LYS A 146 4.57 -23.41 2.27
C LYS A 146 4.68 -22.76 3.66
N PRO A 147 4.00 -23.28 4.68
CA PRO A 147 4.10 -22.74 6.04
C PRO A 147 5.54 -22.65 6.57
N GLU A 148 6.42 -23.57 6.15
CA GLU A 148 7.83 -23.60 6.56
C GLU A 148 8.63 -22.42 5.98
N ASP A 149 8.22 -21.92 4.81
CA ASP A 149 8.86 -20.79 4.14
C ASP A 149 8.60 -19.44 4.84
N ALA A 150 7.59 -19.38 5.74
CA ALA A 150 7.19 -18.16 6.42
C ALA A 150 8.33 -17.53 7.23
N ALA A 151 9.20 -18.34 7.84
CA ALA A 151 10.35 -17.87 8.61
C ALA A 151 11.37 -17.14 7.73
N GLU A 152 11.63 -17.66 6.53
CA GLU A 152 12.55 -17.05 5.57
C GLU A 152 11.98 -15.74 5.03
N ILE A 153 10.68 -15.72 4.67
CA ILE A 153 10.01 -14.50 4.19
C ILE A 153 10.07 -13.39 5.25
N VAL A 154 9.77 -13.69 6.51
CA VAL A 154 9.81 -12.69 7.59
C VAL A 154 11.24 -12.17 7.78
N LYS A 155 12.22 -13.08 7.89
CA LYS A 155 13.60 -12.71 8.19
C LYS A 155 14.27 -11.96 7.04
N GLU A 156 14.23 -12.50 5.83
CA GLU A 156 14.97 -11.96 4.70
C GLU A 156 14.24 -10.76 4.09
N HIS A 157 12.92 -10.86 3.89
CA HIS A 157 12.16 -9.84 3.19
C HIS A 157 11.56 -8.79 4.11
N LEU A 158 10.78 -9.19 5.12
CA LEU A 158 10.05 -8.21 5.94
C LEU A 158 10.96 -7.46 6.91
N VAL A 159 11.96 -8.14 7.48
CA VAL A 159 13.00 -7.53 8.33
C VAL A 159 14.17 -7.03 7.50
N GLY A 160 14.74 -7.89 6.64
CA GLY A 160 15.95 -7.59 5.88
C GLY A 160 15.75 -6.78 4.60
N GLY A 161 14.51 -6.57 4.15
CA GLY A 161 14.20 -5.84 2.91
C GLY A 161 14.62 -6.55 1.62
N ARG A 162 15.01 -7.84 1.69
CA ARG A 162 15.49 -8.62 0.53
C ARG A 162 14.48 -9.69 0.14
N PRO A 163 13.91 -9.65 -1.08
CA PRO A 163 12.99 -10.68 -1.54
C PRO A 163 13.61 -12.08 -1.55
N VAL A 164 12.80 -13.10 -1.25
CA VAL A 164 13.19 -14.51 -1.29
C VAL A 164 13.08 -15.01 -2.73
N GLU A 165 14.14 -14.87 -3.51
CA GLU A 165 14.11 -15.09 -4.97
C GLU A 165 13.63 -16.48 -5.39
N ARG A 166 13.92 -17.54 -4.62
CA ARG A 166 13.45 -18.91 -4.92
C ARG A 166 11.93 -19.06 -4.91
N LEU A 167 11.22 -18.19 -4.20
CA LEU A 167 9.75 -18.20 -4.09
C LEU A 167 9.11 -17.17 -5.03
N ARG A 168 9.91 -16.27 -5.61
CA ARG A 168 9.42 -15.13 -6.38
C ARG A 168 8.86 -15.61 -7.70
N LEU A 169 7.67 -15.13 -8.03
CA LEU A 169 7.07 -15.39 -9.34
C LEU A 169 7.78 -14.60 -10.43
N ALA A 170 7.97 -15.26 -11.58
CA ALA A 170 8.47 -14.59 -12.77
C ALA A 170 7.51 -13.50 -13.22
N GLU A 171 8.03 -12.34 -13.63
CA GLU A 171 7.23 -11.19 -14.05
C GLU A 171 6.26 -11.54 -15.18
N GLY A 172 6.69 -12.39 -16.12
CA GLY A 172 5.87 -12.88 -17.22
C GLY A 172 4.69 -13.77 -16.80
N CYS A 173 4.61 -14.21 -15.54
CA CYS A 173 3.47 -14.95 -15.00
C CYS A 173 2.48 -14.06 -14.24
N ILE A 174 2.89 -12.86 -13.82
CA ILE A 174 2.09 -11.98 -12.97
C ILE A 174 1.06 -11.22 -13.82
N ASN A 175 -0.20 -11.28 -13.40
CA ASN A 175 -1.37 -10.60 -13.99
C ASN A 175 -1.46 -10.68 -15.53
N THR A 176 -1.06 -11.81 -16.11
CA THR A 176 -1.15 -12.03 -17.57
C THR A 176 -2.18 -13.11 -17.89
N LYS A 177 -2.83 -12.97 -19.06
CA LYS A 177 -3.70 -14.01 -19.62
C LYS A 177 -2.90 -15.10 -20.34
N ALA A 178 -1.70 -14.77 -20.81
CA ALA A 178 -0.83 -15.65 -21.59
C ALA A 178 0.17 -16.42 -20.71
N CYS A 179 -0.06 -16.52 -19.39
CA CYS A 179 0.79 -17.36 -18.55
C CYS A 179 0.67 -18.81 -19.05
N PRO A 180 1.78 -19.48 -19.39
CA PRO A 180 1.75 -20.87 -19.87
C PRO A 180 1.23 -21.84 -18.81
N HIS A 181 1.27 -21.46 -17.54
CA HIS A 181 0.76 -22.27 -16.44
C HIS A 181 -0.76 -22.16 -16.26
N LYS A 182 -1.44 -21.17 -16.88
CA LYS A 182 -2.89 -21.04 -16.77
C LYS A 182 -3.57 -22.22 -17.48
N VAL A 183 -4.58 -22.80 -16.82
CA VAL A 183 -5.35 -23.92 -17.36
C VAL A 183 -5.89 -23.56 -18.75
N GLY A 184 -5.64 -24.43 -19.73
CA GLY A 184 -6.02 -24.22 -21.13
C GLY A 184 -4.99 -23.49 -22.00
N ASN A 185 -3.84 -23.08 -21.44
CA ASN A 185 -2.70 -22.52 -22.18
C ASN A 185 -1.53 -23.51 -22.31
N GLU A 186 -1.80 -24.81 -22.11
CA GLU A 186 -0.83 -25.89 -22.26
C GLU A 186 -0.57 -26.09 -23.77
N GLU A 187 0.68 -25.92 -24.23
CA GLU A 187 1.12 -26.25 -25.60
C GLU A 187 1.21 -27.78 -25.83
#